data_AF-A0A0M0X3I4-F1
#
_entry.id   AF-A0A0M0X3I4-F1
#
_cell.length_a   1.000
_cell.length_b   1.000
_cell.length_c   1.000
_cell.angle_alpha   90.00
_cell.angle_beta   90.00
_cell.angle_gamma   90.00
#
_symmetry.space_group_name_H-M   'P 1'
#
loop_
_entity.id
_entity.type
_entity.pdbx_description
1 polymer ?
#
loop_
_entity_poly.entity_id
_entity_poly.type
_entity_poly.pdbx_seq_one_letter_code
_entity_poly.pdbx_strand_id
1 'polypeptide(L)'
;MKINNEKVEKAIATWEELSLSQEEVIAYLSRLKYILDEAAKLEDVKYMVEQKGVEKGREIVKEDVANKLLANGMDIDFIRKITGLSTERIEEIKEKLNQSHEDK
;
A
#
# COMPACT_ATOMS: atom_id res chain seq x y z
N MET A 1 -2.35 -3.58 17.37
CA MET A 1 -2.02 -4.44 18.53
C MET A 1 -0.62 -4.99 18.27
N LYS A 2 0.43 -4.43 18.88
CA LYS A 2 1.79 -4.97 18.73
C LYS A 2 1.83 -6.30 19.49
N ILE A 3 2.09 -7.41 18.80
CA ILE A 3 2.36 -8.68 19.48
C ILE A 3 3.61 -8.46 20.33
N ASN A 4 3.45 -8.48 21.65
CA ASN A 4 4.54 -8.22 22.57
C ASN A 4 5.37 -9.51 22.70
N ASN A 5 6.49 -9.59 22.00
CA ASN A 5 7.31 -10.79 21.85
C ASN A 5 7.71 -11.40 23.20
N GLU A 6 8.01 -10.57 24.21
CA GLU A 6 8.35 -11.03 25.56
C GLU A 6 7.23 -11.83 26.24
N LYS A 7 5.96 -11.50 25.97
CA LYS A 7 4.83 -12.23 26.55
C LYS A 7 4.65 -13.60 25.89
N VAL A 8 4.96 -13.69 24.60
CA VAL A 8 4.91 -14.94 23.84
C VAL A 8 6.05 -15.85 24.30
N GLU A 9 7.26 -15.32 24.43
CA GLU A 9 8.44 -16.06 24.92
C GLU A 9 8.25 -16.60 26.35
N LYS A 10 7.72 -15.79 27.27
CA LYS A 10 7.39 -16.26 28.64
C LYS A 10 6.31 -17.34 28.66
N ALA A 11 5.29 -17.22 27.82
CA ALA A 11 4.23 -18.22 27.73
C ALA A 11 4.79 -19.54 27.20
N ILE A 12 5.69 -19.50 26.19
CA ILE A 12 6.37 -20.70 25.66
C ILE A 12 7.23 -21.35 26.74
N ALA A 13 8.10 -20.60 27.43
CA ALA A 13 8.99 -21.15 28.46
C ALA A 13 8.22 -21.79 29.63
N THR A 14 7.13 -21.14 30.07
CA THR A 14 6.27 -21.68 31.14
C THR A 14 5.55 -22.95 30.69
N TRP A 15 5.22 -23.04 29.40
CA TRP A 15 4.53 -24.19 28.82
C TRP A 15 5.50 -25.35 28.55
N GLU A 16 6.74 -25.08 28.14
CA GLU A 16 7.84 -26.06 28.06
C GLU A 16 8.17 -26.70 29.42
N GLU A 17 8.05 -25.95 30.52
CA GLU A 17 8.17 -26.50 31.89
C GLU A 17 6.95 -27.35 32.30
N LEU A 18 5.77 -27.12 31.73
CA LEU A 18 4.50 -27.70 32.18
C LEU A 18 3.94 -28.83 31.30
N SER A 19 4.31 -28.94 30.01
CA SER A 19 3.69 -29.89 29.07
C SER A 19 4.70 -30.87 28.44
N LEU A 20 4.79 -32.07 29.03
CA LEU A 20 4.90 -33.37 28.33
C LEU A 20 5.99 -33.52 27.23
N SER A 21 6.04 -34.63 26.50
CA SER A 21 7.26 -35.08 25.79
C SER A 21 7.69 -34.16 24.64
N GLN A 22 8.96 -34.27 24.24
CA GLN A 22 9.60 -33.45 23.19
C GLN A 22 8.77 -33.37 21.89
N GLU A 23 8.08 -34.45 21.54
CA GLU A 23 7.20 -34.54 20.37
C GLU A 23 6.00 -33.57 20.45
N GLU A 24 5.40 -33.40 21.63
CA GLU A 24 4.22 -32.55 21.81
C GLU A 24 4.58 -31.06 21.70
N VAL A 25 5.75 -30.67 22.23
CA VAL A 25 6.30 -29.32 22.07
C VAL A 25 6.57 -29.01 20.60
N ILE A 26 7.18 -29.93 19.86
CA ILE A 26 7.46 -29.77 18.43
C ILE A 26 6.15 -29.63 17.62
N ALA A 27 5.14 -30.44 17.93
CA ALA A 27 3.84 -30.37 17.27
C ALA A 27 3.15 -29.02 17.51
N TYR A 28 3.20 -28.50 18.74
CA TYR A 28 2.65 -27.20 19.08
C TYR A 28 3.38 -26.05 18.37
N LEU A 29 4.72 -26.02 18.43
CA LEU A 29 5.53 -24.98 17.78
C LEU A 29 5.34 -24.99 16.26
N SER A 30 5.21 -26.16 15.64
CA SER A 30 4.92 -26.29 14.22
C SER A 30 3.57 -25.68 13.84
N ARG A 31 2.54 -25.89 14.67
CA ARG A 31 1.22 -25.28 14.47
C ARG A 31 1.26 -23.76 14.67
N LEU A 32 1.96 -23.29 15.71
CA LEU A 32 2.12 -21.87 15.98
C LEU A 32 2.83 -21.17 14.82
N LYS A 33 3.90 -21.78 14.29
CA LYS A 33 4.62 -21.29 13.11
C LYS A 33 3.70 -21.15 11.90
N TYR A 34 2.89 -22.16 11.59
CA TYR A 34 1.93 -22.10 10.49
C TYR A 34 0.95 -20.93 10.64
N ILE A 35 0.41 -20.69 11.85
CA ILE A 35 -0.50 -19.57 12.12
C ILE A 35 0.20 -18.22 11.89
N LEU A 36 1.46 -18.10 12.34
CA LEU A 36 2.25 -16.89 12.15
C LEU A 36 2.58 -16.63 10.68
N ASP A 37 2.94 -17.67 9.92
CA ASP A 37 3.23 -17.57 8.49
C ASP A 37 1.97 -17.13 7.70
N GLU A 38 0.80 -17.66 8.03
CA GLU A 38 -0.46 -17.22 7.42
C GLU A 38 -0.84 -15.78 7.82
N ALA A 39 -0.62 -15.39 9.08
CA ALA A 39 -0.86 -14.02 9.53
C ALA A 39 0.08 -13.01 8.84
N ALA A 40 1.35 -13.37 8.65
CA ALA A 40 2.34 -12.53 7.96
C ALA A 40 1.95 -12.28 6.50
N LYS A 41 1.46 -13.29 5.78
CA LYS A 41 0.95 -13.13 4.40
C LYS A 41 -0.14 -12.06 4.32
N LEU A 42 -1.06 -12.03 5.29
CA LEU A 42 -2.14 -11.04 5.31
C LEU A 42 -1.62 -9.62 5.58
N GLU A 43 -0.63 -9.48 6.45
CA GLU A 43 0.00 -8.19 6.75
C GLU A 43 0.77 -7.64 5.54
N ASP A 44 1.53 -8.50 4.84
CA ASP A 44 2.23 -8.13 3.60
C ASP A 44 1.25 -7.69 2.51
N VAL A 45 0.15 -8.43 2.32
CA VAL A 45 -0.90 -8.05 1.36
C VAL A 45 -1.50 -6.70 1.72
N LYS A 46 -1.79 -6.45 3.00
CA LYS A 46 -2.33 -5.17 3.46
C LYS A 46 -1.36 -4.03 3.19
N TYR A 47 -0.09 -4.20 3.53
CA TYR A 47 0.95 -3.22 3.27
C TYR A 47 1.05 -2.91 1.77
N MET A 48 1.08 -3.93 0.91
CA MET A 48 1.14 -3.75 -0.55
C MET A 48 -0.09 -3.02 -1.10
N VAL A 49 -1.28 -3.28 -0.56
CA VAL A 49 -2.51 -2.58 -0.96
C VAL A 49 -2.47 -1.11 -0.52
N GLU A 50 -2.04 -0.83 0.70
CA GLU A 50 -1.89 0.55 1.21
C GLU A 50 -0.89 1.35 0.37
N GLN A 51 0.28 0.77 0.05
CA GLN A 51 1.28 1.43 -0.81
C GLN A 51 0.73 1.72 -2.21
N LYS A 52 0.03 0.75 -2.83
CA LYS A 52 -0.63 0.97 -4.13
C LYS A 52 -1.70 2.06 -4.04
N GLY A 53 -2.44 2.14 -2.94
CA GLY A 53 -3.45 3.17 -2.71
C GLY A 53 -2.84 4.57 -2.63
N VAL A 54 -1.74 4.71 -1.87
CA VAL A 54 -1.00 5.97 -1.75
C VAL A 54 -0.44 6.41 -3.10
N GLU A 55 0.16 5.50 -3.88
CA GLU A 55 0.73 5.85 -5.18
C GLU A 55 -0.35 6.28 -6.18
N LYS A 56 -1.46 5.52 -6.27
CA LYS A 56 -2.61 5.91 -7.08
C LYS A 56 -3.17 7.27 -6.67
N GLY A 57 -3.26 7.54 -5.36
CA GLY A 57 -3.70 8.83 -4.84
C GLY A 57 -2.80 9.98 -5.29
N ARG A 58 -1.47 9.78 -5.28
CA ARG A 58 -0.51 10.76 -5.76
C ARG A 58 -0.65 11.03 -7.26
N GLU A 59 -0.84 9.98 -8.07
CA GLU A 59 -1.07 10.13 -9.51
C GLU A 59 -2.36 10.92 -9.78
N ILE A 60 -3.48 10.56 -9.14
CA ILE A 60 -4.76 11.28 -9.28
C ILE A 60 -4.60 12.77 -8.94
N VAL A 61 -3.89 13.10 -7.85
CA VAL A 61 -3.66 14.49 -7.45
C VAL A 61 -2.81 15.24 -8.48
N LYS A 62 -1.77 14.61 -9.04
CA LYS A 62 -0.96 15.23 -10.10
C LYS A 62 -1.79 15.55 -11.33
N GLU A 63 -2.67 14.64 -11.73
CA GLU A 63 -3.56 14.83 -12.88
C GLU A 63 -4.64 15.89 -12.63
N ASP A 64 -5.20 15.95 -11.42
CA ASP A 64 -6.15 17.00 -11.03
C ASP A 64 -5.48 18.39 -11.02
N VAL A 65 -4.24 18.49 -10.53
CA VAL A 65 -3.45 19.72 -10.60
C VAL A 65 -3.17 20.10 -12.06
N ALA A 66 -2.77 19.14 -12.91
CA ALA A 66 -2.54 19.39 -14.32
C ALA A 66 -3.81 19.90 -15.03
N ASN A 67 -4.95 19.26 -14.79
CA ASN A 67 -6.26 19.70 -15.30
C ASN A 67 -6.57 21.15 -14.92
N LYS A 68 -6.42 21.49 -13.63
CA LYS A 68 -6.67 22.85 -13.13
C LYS A 68 -5.73 23.86 -13.78
N LEU A 69 -4.45 23.54 -13.95
CA LEU A 69 -3.49 24.43 -14.59
C LEU A 69 -3.79 24.61 -16.09
N LEU A 70 -4.16 23.55 -16.80
CA LEU A 70 -4.60 23.61 -18.21
C LEU A 70 -5.84 24.48 -18.38
N ALA A 71 -6.84 24.31 -17.50
CA ALA A 71 -8.06 25.12 -17.51
C ALA A 71 -7.79 26.61 -17.24
N ASN A 72 -6.69 26.94 -16.56
CA ASN A 72 -6.23 28.31 -16.35
C ASN A 72 -5.28 28.83 -17.45
N GLY A 73 -5.09 28.06 -18.54
CA GLY A 73 -4.28 28.47 -19.69
C GLY A 73 -2.77 28.43 -19.46
N MET A 74 -2.30 27.67 -18.47
CA MET A 74 -0.86 27.49 -18.22
C MET A 74 -0.21 26.65 -19.33
N ASP A 75 1.06 26.94 -19.64
CA ASP A 75 1.80 26.23 -20.67
C ASP A 75 2.24 24.82 -20.23
N ILE A 76 2.43 23.94 -21.21
CA ILE A 76 2.75 22.51 -20.97
C ILE A 76 4.09 22.35 -20.25
N ASP A 77 5.09 23.18 -20.55
CA ASP A 77 6.42 23.10 -19.93
C ASP A 77 6.36 23.47 -18.43
N PHE A 78 5.56 24.47 -18.07
CA PHE A 78 5.29 24.84 -16.69
C PHE A 78 4.53 23.74 -15.94
N ILE A 79 3.49 23.17 -16.56
CA ILE A 79 2.71 22.09 -15.95
C ILE A 79 3.58 20.86 -15.71
N ARG A 80 4.44 20.50 -16.66
CA ARG A 80 5.43 19.43 -16.50
C ARG A 80 6.35 19.69 -15.32
N LYS A 81 6.84 20.93 -15.16
CA LYS A 81 7.72 21.30 -14.04
C LYS A 81 7.03 21.19 -12.68
N ILE A 82 5.75 21.51 -12.57
CA ILE A 82 5.00 21.49 -11.30
C ILE A 82 4.53 20.08 -10.95
N THR A 83 3.96 19.35 -11.91
CA THR A 83 3.31 18.05 -11.67
C THR A 83 4.27 16.87 -11.82
N GLY A 84 5.37 17.05 -12.55
CA GLY A 84 6.30 15.99 -12.93
C GLY A 84 5.71 14.98 -13.91
N LEU A 85 4.54 15.27 -14.51
CA LEU A 85 3.95 14.43 -15.55
C LEU A 85 4.70 14.60 -16.87
N SER A 86 4.68 13.57 -17.71
CA SER A 86 5.25 13.68 -19.06
C SER A 86 4.42 14.60 -19.95
N THR A 87 5.03 15.09 -21.03
CA THR A 87 4.36 15.90 -22.04
C THR A 87 3.16 15.19 -22.64
N GLU A 88 3.32 13.90 -22.95
CA GLU A 88 2.27 13.07 -23.55
C GLU A 88 1.06 12.97 -22.60
N ARG A 89 1.30 12.76 -21.31
CA ARG A 89 0.22 12.66 -20.33
C ARG A 89 -0.54 13.97 -20.16
N ILE A 90 0.16 15.11 -20.21
CA ILE A 90 -0.47 16.43 -20.12
C ILE A 90 -1.32 16.69 -21.38
N GLU A 91 -0.87 16.28 -22.56
CA GLU A 91 -1.63 16.38 -23.81
C GLU A 91 -2.89 15.51 -23.78
N GLU A 92 -2.80 14.26 -23.33
CA GLU A 92 -3.98 13.39 -23.16
C GLU A 92 -5.02 14.01 -22.22
N ILE A 93 -4.58 14.64 -21.13
CA ILE A 93 -5.46 15.33 -20.18
C ILE A 93 -6.13 16.52 -20.86
N LYS A 94 -5.38 17.30 -21.65
CA LYS A 94 -5.90 18.44 -22.42
C LYS A 94 -6.94 18.00 -23.46
N GLU A 95 -6.71 16.91 -24.17
CA GLU A 95 -7.66 16.36 -25.14
C GLU A 95 -8.98 15.94 -24.47
N LYS A 96 -8.92 15.25 -23.34
CA LYS A 96 -10.09 14.86 -22.55
C LYS A 96 -10.88 16.06 -22.04
N LEU A 97 -10.18 17.13 -21.64
CA LEU A 97 -10.80 18.38 -21.20
C LEU A 97 -11.58 19.04 -22.36
N ASN A 98 -10.99 19.10 -23.56
CA ASN A 98 -11.64 19.68 -24.74
C ASN A 98 -12.87 18.88 -25.18
N GLN A 99 -12.80 17.54 -25.18
CA GLN A 99 -13.94 16.67 -25.50
C GLN A 99 -15.10 16.87 -24.50
N SER A 100 -14.79 17.01 -23.21
CA SER A 100 -15.80 17.28 -22.16
C SER A 100 -16.46 18.66 -22.28
N HIS A 101 -15.86 19.58 -23.03
CA HIS A 101 -16.39 20.91 -23.33
C HIS A 101 -17.21 20.96 -24.63
N GLU A 102 -16.97 20.04 -25.57
CA GLU A 102 -17.73 19.93 -26.83
C GLU A 102 -19.04 19.14 -26.68
N ASP A 103 -19.13 18.27 -25.66
CA ASP A 103 -20.33 17.47 -25.35
C ASP A 103 -21.39 18.21 -24.48
N LYS A 104 -21.27 19.53 -24.28
CA LYS A 104 -22.20 20.39 -23.50
C LYS A 104 -22.80 21.50 -24.35
#